data_AF-A0A939ZNE3-F1
#
_entry.id   AF-A0A939ZNE3-F1
#
_cell.length_a   1.000
_cell.length_b   1.000
_cell.length_c   1.000
_cell.angle_alpha   90.00
_cell.angle_beta   90.00
_cell.angle_gamma   90.00
#
_symmetry.space_group_name_H-M   'P 1'
#
loop_
_entity.id
_entity.type
_entity.pdbx_description
1 polymer ?
#
loop_
_entity_poly.entity_id
_entity_poly.type
_entity_poly.pdbx_seq_one_letter_code
_entity_poly.pdbx_strand_id
1 'polypeptide(L)'
;MRFRPCIDIHNGKVKQIVGSSLKDEGSIASENFVSSQTSVYYANLFETKGLKGGHAIILNKKGTPEYEASYLECINALKAYPGGLQVGGGITPDNASEFLEAGASHVIVTSYVFSEGLFKKDNLEKISKAVTPDKLVLDLSCKKFEDGYYIMTDRWQNKTDTKLTAELLEDLSDYCDEFLIHAVDSEGKANGPEKGVLDILKCFDKRPVTYAGGIASYDDIKSIRDMADGRVDITVGSALDIYGGKLDMDEIIKICG
;
A
#
# COMPACT_ATOMS: atom_id res chain seq x y z
N MET A 1 -4.57 3.67 16.07
CA MET A 1 -3.88 4.13 14.85
C MET A 1 -2.40 3.89 15.01
N ARG A 2 -1.80 3.12 14.13
CA ARG A 2 -0.37 2.84 14.04
C ARG A 2 0.21 3.55 12.83
N PHE A 3 1.51 3.82 12.87
CA PHE A 3 2.28 4.17 11.68
C PHE A 3 2.77 2.89 11.01
N ARG A 4 2.44 2.72 9.73
CA ARG A 4 2.84 1.59 8.88
C ARG A 4 3.80 2.12 7.81
N PRO A 5 5.11 1.85 7.90
CA PRO A 5 6.07 2.42 6.97
C PRO A 5 5.97 1.78 5.58
N CYS A 6 6.49 2.43 4.54
CA CYS A 6 6.46 1.92 3.17
C CYS A 6 7.86 1.79 2.58
N ILE A 7 8.07 0.93 1.59
CA ILE A 7 9.27 0.85 0.75
C ILE A 7 8.81 0.65 -0.69
N ASP A 8 8.80 1.72 -1.48
CA ASP A 8 8.48 1.60 -2.91
C ASP A 8 9.75 1.31 -3.70
N ILE A 9 9.74 0.22 -4.47
CA ILE A 9 10.89 -0.28 -5.21
C ILE A 9 10.61 -0.16 -6.71
N HIS A 10 11.44 0.61 -7.39
CA HIS A 10 11.34 0.82 -8.83
C HIS A 10 12.74 0.85 -9.47
N ASN A 11 12.93 0.02 -10.51
CA ASN A 11 14.20 -0.19 -11.20
C ASN A 11 15.34 -0.59 -10.24
N GLY A 12 15.07 -1.52 -9.32
CA GLY A 12 16.06 -2.02 -8.35
C GLY A 12 16.50 -1.00 -7.31
N LYS A 13 15.72 0.06 -7.08
CA LYS A 13 16.04 1.10 -6.09
C LYS A 13 14.81 1.49 -5.29
N VAL A 14 15.03 1.87 -4.04
CA VAL A 14 13.99 2.52 -3.23
C VAL A 14 13.77 3.94 -3.76
N LYS A 15 12.52 4.25 -4.09
CA LYS A 15 12.13 5.55 -4.65
C LYS A 15 10.86 6.05 -3.99
N GLN A 16 10.61 7.35 -4.12
CA GLN A 16 9.26 7.89 -3.99
C GLN A 16 8.92 8.55 -5.32
N ILE A 17 7.79 8.17 -5.90
CA ILE A 17 7.36 8.65 -7.21
C ILE A 17 6.07 9.44 -7.12
N VAL A 18 5.77 10.23 -8.14
CA VAL A 18 4.41 10.70 -8.38
C VAL A 18 3.66 9.56 -9.06
N GLY A 19 2.82 8.82 -8.33
CA GLY A 19 2.27 7.56 -8.84
C GLY A 19 1.53 7.68 -10.18
N SER A 20 0.84 8.80 -10.44
CA SER A 20 0.13 9.06 -11.70
C SER A 20 1.06 9.25 -12.92
N SER A 21 2.37 9.36 -12.71
CA SER A 21 3.36 9.53 -13.77
C SER A 21 4.00 8.21 -14.25
N LEU A 22 3.70 7.10 -13.59
CA LEU A 22 4.33 5.82 -13.83
C LEU A 22 3.88 5.20 -15.16
N LYS A 23 4.82 4.99 -16.08
CA LYS A 23 4.63 4.36 -17.39
C LYS A 23 5.32 3.01 -17.46
N ASP A 24 4.61 2.01 -17.97
CA ASP A 24 5.18 0.68 -18.25
C ASP A 24 6.26 0.74 -19.32
N GLU A 25 6.00 1.47 -20.39
CA GLU A 25 6.93 1.60 -21.51
C GLU A 25 8.15 2.41 -21.08
N GLY A 26 9.33 1.77 -21.16
CA GLY A 26 10.60 2.35 -20.75
C GLY A 26 10.79 2.49 -19.23
N SER A 27 9.84 1.99 -18.41
CA SER A 27 9.88 2.05 -16.94
C SER A 27 10.18 3.44 -16.38
N ILE A 28 9.44 4.44 -16.87
CA ILE A 28 9.62 5.86 -16.56
C ILE A 28 8.60 6.31 -15.52
N ALA A 29 9.05 7.06 -14.51
CA ALA A 29 8.20 7.79 -13.59
C ALA A 29 8.86 9.12 -13.22
N SER A 30 8.05 10.12 -12.87
CA SER A 30 8.52 11.31 -12.18
C SER A 30 8.85 10.94 -10.74
N GLU A 31 10.06 11.29 -10.32
CA GLU A 31 10.64 10.92 -9.03
C GLU A 31 10.58 12.13 -8.09
N ASN A 32 9.98 11.93 -6.92
CA ASN A 32 10.14 12.85 -5.79
C ASN A 32 11.47 12.60 -5.08
N PHE A 33 11.92 11.34 -5.05
CA PHE A 33 13.14 10.92 -4.39
C PHE A 33 13.68 9.61 -4.97
N VAL A 34 15.01 9.48 -5.04
CA VAL A 34 15.71 8.22 -5.30
C VAL A 34 16.70 8.01 -4.18
N SER A 35 16.55 6.91 -3.45
CA SER A 35 17.44 6.63 -2.33
C SER A 35 18.84 6.22 -2.80
N SER A 36 19.86 6.67 -2.08
CA SER A 36 21.20 6.09 -2.12
C SER A 36 21.32 4.83 -1.25
N GLN A 37 20.33 4.58 -0.39
CA GLN A 37 20.27 3.41 0.49
C GLN A 37 19.51 2.25 -0.18
N THR A 38 19.82 1.03 0.27
CA THR A 38 19.15 -0.19 -0.20
C THR A 38 17.84 -0.43 0.53
N SER A 39 17.02 -1.32 0.00
CA SER A 39 15.78 -1.77 0.64
C SER A 39 16.02 -2.39 2.04
N VAL A 40 17.16 -3.10 2.21
CA VAL A 40 17.64 -3.68 3.47
C VAL A 40 17.87 -2.63 4.55
N TYR A 41 18.43 -1.47 4.19
CA TYR A 41 18.63 -0.37 5.14
C TYR A 41 17.29 0.07 5.75
N TYR A 42 16.27 0.26 4.93
CA TYR A 42 14.94 0.67 5.39
C TYR A 42 14.27 -0.43 6.22
N ALA A 43 14.35 -1.70 5.80
CA ALA A 43 13.82 -2.82 6.57
C ALA A 43 14.44 -2.89 7.98
N ASN A 44 15.77 -2.80 8.09
CA ASN A 44 16.48 -2.79 9.38
C ASN A 44 16.12 -1.57 10.24
N LEU A 45 15.94 -0.40 9.61
CA LEU A 45 15.50 0.81 10.30
C LEU A 45 14.12 0.59 10.94
N PHE A 46 13.18 0.03 10.17
CA PHE A 46 11.83 -0.23 10.65
C PHE A 46 11.81 -1.31 11.74
N GLU A 47 12.64 -2.34 11.61
CA GLU A 47 12.84 -3.36 12.65
C GLU A 47 13.38 -2.74 13.96
N THR A 48 14.41 -1.91 13.86
CA THR A 48 15.01 -1.22 15.02
C THR A 48 14.01 -0.33 15.74
N LYS A 49 13.07 0.25 14.99
CA LYS A 49 11.97 1.07 15.53
C LYS A 49 10.75 0.25 15.96
N GLY A 50 10.76 -1.08 15.78
CA GLY A 50 9.68 -1.99 16.15
C GLY A 50 8.40 -1.83 15.31
N LEU A 51 8.49 -1.20 14.13
CA LEU A 51 7.34 -0.95 13.26
C LEU A 51 6.97 -2.25 12.53
N LYS A 52 5.68 -2.58 12.44
CA LYS A 52 5.19 -3.82 11.80
C LYS A 52 4.03 -3.58 10.85
N GLY A 53 3.89 -4.44 9.86
CA GLY A 53 2.88 -4.35 8.81
C GLY A 53 3.06 -3.12 7.92
N GLY A 54 4.29 -2.62 7.82
CA GLY A 54 4.67 -1.75 6.72
C GLY A 54 4.74 -2.54 5.42
N HIS A 55 4.66 -1.88 4.27
CA HIS A 55 4.64 -2.55 2.96
C HIS A 55 5.88 -2.28 2.12
N ALA A 56 6.35 -3.30 1.41
CA ALA A 56 7.31 -3.18 0.32
C ALA A 56 6.58 -3.42 -1.01
N ILE A 57 6.57 -2.43 -1.91
CA ILE A 57 5.81 -2.50 -3.17
C ILE A 57 6.77 -2.50 -4.36
N ILE A 58 6.71 -3.55 -5.18
CA ILE A 58 7.39 -3.59 -6.46
C ILE A 58 6.53 -2.83 -7.48
N LEU A 59 7.02 -1.67 -7.93
CA LEU A 59 6.28 -0.80 -8.86
C LEU A 59 6.43 -1.23 -10.32
N ASN A 60 7.51 -1.95 -10.64
CA ASN A 60 7.73 -2.49 -11.98
C ASN A 60 6.67 -3.53 -12.34
N LYS A 61 6.36 -3.62 -13.63
CA LYS A 61 5.42 -4.62 -14.14
C LYS A 61 6.09 -5.99 -14.15
N LYS A 62 5.43 -6.99 -13.56
CA LYS A 62 5.91 -8.38 -13.59
C LYS A 62 6.17 -8.85 -15.02
N GLY A 63 7.30 -9.54 -15.22
CA GLY A 63 7.72 -10.07 -16.51
C GLY A 63 8.57 -9.12 -17.36
N THR A 64 8.92 -7.92 -16.86
CA THR A 64 9.91 -7.05 -17.52
C THR A 64 11.30 -7.24 -16.91
N PRO A 65 12.40 -6.93 -17.64
CA PRO A 65 13.75 -6.99 -17.09
C PRO A 65 13.96 -6.15 -15.83
N GLU A 66 13.29 -5.00 -15.74
CA GLU A 66 13.39 -4.09 -14.58
C GLU A 66 12.70 -4.67 -13.34
N TYR A 67 11.69 -5.52 -13.52
CA TYR A 67 11.03 -6.21 -12.42
C TYR A 67 12.00 -7.12 -11.67
N GLU A 68 12.89 -7.84 -12.36
CA GLU A 68 13.82 -8.77 -11.72
C GLU A 68 14.75 -8.07 -10.72
N ALA A 69 15.23 -6.87 -11.06
CA ALA A 69 16.06 -6.08 -10.14
C ALA A 69 15.27 -5.61 -8.92
N SER A 70 14.04 -5.14 -9.12
CA SER A 70 13.17 -4.71 -8.01
C SER A 70 12.67 -5.87 -7.16
N TYR A 71 12.44 -7.03 -7.78
CA TYR A 71 12.11 -8.27 -7.12
C TYR A 71 13.23 -8.70 -6.17
N LEU A 72 14.47 -8.72 -6.65
CA LEU A 72 15.62 -9.07 -5.80
C LEU A 72 15.78 -8.12 -4.62
N GLU A 73 15.62 -6.81 -4.84
CA GLU A 73 15.63 -5.85 -3.74
C GLU A 73 14.48 -6.08 -2.74
N CYS A 74 13.28 -6.37 -3.22
CA CYS A 74 12.16 -6.69 -2.35
C CYS A 74 12.46 -7.91 -1.46
N ILE A 75 12.97 -9.00 -2.05
CA ILE A 75 13.38 -10.20 -1.31
C ILE A 75 14.44 -9.91 -0.26
N ASN A 76 15.40 -9.03 -0.56
CA ASN A 76 16.42 -8.64 0.40
C ASN A 76 15.80 -7.88 1.60
N ALA A 77 14.83 -6.99 1.37
CA ALA A 77 14.11 -6.31 2.45
C ALA A 77 13.33 -7.29 3.34
N LEU A 78 12.65 -8.27 2.74
CA LEU A 78 11.87 -9.27 3.49
C LEU A 78 12.77 -10.15 4.37
N LYS A 79 13.92 -10.57 3.85
CA LYS A 79 14.91 -11.34 4.61
C LYS A 79 15.56 -10.52 5.74
N ALA A 80 15.70 -9.22 5.54
CA ALA A 80 16.26 -8.32 6.54
C ALA A 80 15.32 -8.13 7.73
N TYR A 81 14.01 -8.16 7.52
CA TYR A 81 13.03 -8.06 8.60
C TYR A 81 11.90 -9.11 8.49
N PRO A 82 12.19 -10.39 8.80
CA PRO A 82 11.22 -11.48 8.68
C PRO A 82 9.97 -11.25 9.55
N GLY A 83 8.79 -11.34 8.93
CA GLY A 83 7.50 -11.10 9.56
C GLY A 83 7.21 -9.62 9.85
N GLY A 84 8.09 -8.69 9.45
CA GLY A 84 7.92 -7.26 9.68
C GLY A 84 7.15 -6.55 8.57
N LEU A 85 7.35 -6.97 7.32
CA LEU A 85 6.84 -6.31 6.11
C LEU A 85 5.74 -7.12 5.42
N GLN A 86 4.82 -6.42 4.76
CA GLN A 86 3.88 -6.93 3.76
C GLN A 86 4.46 -6.66 2.37
N VAL A 87 4.05 -7.40 1.34
CA VAL A 87 4.61 -7.22 -0.02
C VAL A 87 3.57 -7.20 -1.12
N GLY A 88 3.67 -6.23 -2.02
CA GLY A 88 2.83 -6.09 -3.20
C GLY A 88 3.63 -5.90 -4.50
N GLY A 89 2.92 -5.98 -5.62
CA GLY A 89 3.50 -5.82 -6.96
C GLY A 89 3.56 -7.14 -7.74
N GLY A 90 2.52 -7.42 -8.54
CA GLY A 90 2.47 -8.62 -9.38
C GLY A 90 2.20 -9.93 -8.62
N ILE A 91 1.56 -9.85 -7.45
CA ILE A 91 1.16 -11.02 -6.66
C ILE A 91 0.05 -11.81 -7.36
N THR A 92 0.22 -13.12 -7.38
CA THR A 92 -0.65 -14.14 -7.97
C THR A 92 -0.61 -15.41 -7.09
N PRO A 93 -1.59 -16.33 -7.20
CA PRO A 93 -1.54 -17.58 -6.43
C PRO A 93 -0.25 -18.38 -6.64
N ASP A 94 0.34 -18.28 -7.84
CA ASP A 94 1.50 -19.08 -8.23
C ASP A 94 2.83 -18.58 -7.64
N ASN A 95 2.92 -17.30 -7.22
CA ASN A 95 4.16 -16.73 -6.67
C ASN A 95 4.04 -16.24 -5.22
N ALA A 96 2.84 -16.21 -4.65
CA ALA A 96 2.64 -15.63 -3.33
C ALA A 96 3.40 -16.37 -2.22
N SER A 97 3.52 -17.71 -2.32
CA SER A 97 4.25 -18.52 -1.34
C SER A 97 5.73 -18.16 -1.27
N GLU A 98 6.36 -17.84 -2.41
CA GLU A 98 7.78 -17.48 -2.48
C GLU A 98 8.09 -16.24 -1.62
N PHE A 99 7.21 -15.25 -1.64
CA PHE A 99 7.34 -14.05 -0.82
C PHE A 99 7.14 -14.31 0.68
N LEU A 100 6.16 -15.15 1.02
CA LEU A 100 5.92 -15.55 2.41
C LEU A 100 7.11 -16.34 2.98
N GLU A 101 7.66 -17.27 2.20
CA GLU A 101 8.87 -18.04 2.53
C GLU A 101 10.11 -17.13 2.67
N ALA A 102 10.18 -16.06 1.87
CA ALA A 102 11.25 -15.07 1.96
C ALA A 102 11.16 -14.16 3.20
N GLY A 103 10.06 -14.21 3.96
CA GLY A 103 9.89 -13.49 5.21
C GLY A 103 8.77 -12.44 5.20
N ALA A 104 7.96 -12.34 4.14
CA ALA A 104 6.77 -11.48 4.20
C ALA A 104 5.78 -11.96 5.26
N SER A 105 5.24 -11.02 6.02
CA SER A 105 4.13 -11.29 6.95
C SER A 105 2.83 -11.61 6.21
N HIS A 106 2.59 -10.88 5.11
CA HIS A 106 1.42 -10.97 4.23
C HIS A 106 1.82 -10.62 2.80
N VAL A 107 1.01 -11.07 1.84
CA VAL A 107 1.05 -10.56 0.47
C VAL A 107 -0.12 -9.60 0.22
N ILE A 108 0.13 -8.57 -0.58
CA ILE A 108 -0.82 -7.52 -0.96
C ILE A 108 -1.24 -7.75 -2.39
N VAL A 109 -2.56 -7.82 -2.64
CA VAL A 109 -3.11 -8.05 -3.98
C VAL A 109 -4.11 -6.97 -4.39
N THR A 110 -3.98 -6.54 -5.64
CA THR A 110 -4.86 -5.53 -6.27
C THR A 110 -5.24 -6.01 -7.68
N SER A 111 -4.29 -5.93 -8.62
CA SER A 111 -4.55 -6.13 -10.06
C SER A 111 -4.93 -7.55 -10.47
N TYR A 112 -4.70 -8.55 -9.62
CA TYR A 112 -5.18 -9.92 -9.89
C TYR A 112 -6.67 -10.07 -9.58
N VAL A 113 -7.16 -9.34 -8.57
CA VAL A 113 -8.56 -9.39 -8.11
C VAL A 113 -9.41 -8.34 -8.82
N PHE A 114 -8.84 -7.19 -9.16
CA PHE A 114 -9.47 -6.13 -9.94
C PHE A 114 -8.71 -5.94 -11.26
N SER A 115 -9.30 -6.40 -12.36
CA SER A 115 -8.68 -6.32 -13.69
C SER A 115 -9.75 -6.16 -14.76
N GLU A 116 -9.37 -5.51 -15.87
CA GLU A 116 -10.30 -5.25 -16.99
C GLU A 116 -11.54 -4.44 -16.55
N GLY A 117 -11.37 -3.58 -15.53
CA GLY A 117 -12.46 -2.77 -14.97
C GLY A 117 -13.47 -3.54 -14.11
N LEU A 118 -13.19 -4.80 -13.75
CA LEU A 118 -14.13 -5.66 -13.04
C LEU A 118 -13.53 -6.27 -11.77
N PHE A 119 -14.37 -6.50 -10.78
CA PHE A 119 -14.05 -7.34 -9.62
C PHE A 119 -14.19 -8.83 -9.98
N LYS A 120 -13.08 -9.58 -9.87
CA LYS A 120 -13.01 -11.01 -10.17
C LYS A 120 -13.04 -11.82 -8.88
N LYS A 121 -14.26 -12.10 -8.37
CA LYS A 121 -14.46 -12.88 -7.14
C LYS A 121 -13.75 -14.24 -7.16
N ASP A 122 -13.81 -14.97 -8.26
CA ASP A 122 -13.10 -16.25 -8.41
C ASP A 122 -11.59 -16.12 -8.21
N ASN A 123 -11.00 -14.98 -8.59
CA ASN A 123 -9.58 -14.72 -8.38
C ASN A 123 -9.29 -14.43 -6.89
N LEU A 124 -10.15 -13.66 -6.22
CA LEU A 124 -10.06 -13.46 -4.77
C LEU A 124 -10.09 -14.79 -4.02
N GLU A 125 -11.03 -15.67 -4.35
CA GLU A 125 -11.16 -16.98 -3.73
C GLU A 125 -9.90 -17.84 -3.95
N LYS A 126 -9.34 -17.82 -5.16
CA LYS A 126 -8.10 -18.54 -5.48
C LYS A 126 -6.91 -18.05 -4.68
N ILE A 127 -6.64 -16.74 -4.65
CA ILE A 127 -5.48 -16.20 -3.92
C ILE A 127 -5.66 -16.36 -2.42
N SER A 128 -6.85 -16.06 -1.89
CA SER A 128 -7.16 -16.24 -0.46
C SER A 128 -6.98 -17.69 -0.03
N LYS A 129 -7.39 -18.67 -0.85
CA LYS A 129 -7.13 -20.08 -0.58
C LYS A 129 -5.64 -20.45 -0.67
N ALA A 130 -4.90 -19.87 -1.61
CA ALA A 130 -3.49 -20.18 -1.83
C ALA A 130 -2.60 -19.72 -0.66
N VAL A 131 -2.90 -18.56 -0.06
CA VAL A 131 -2.09 -18.01 1.05
C VAL A 131 -2.73 -18.09 2.43
N THR A 132 -4.02 -18.41 2.50
CA THR A 132 -4.95 -18.23 3.64
C THR A 132 -5.33 -16.76 3.92
N PRO A 133 -6.57 -16.48 4.37
CA PRO A 133 -7.02 -15.12 4.65
C PRO A 133 -6.10 -14.34 5.59
N ASP A 134 -5.51 -14.99 6.61
CA ASP A 134 -4.60 -14.39 7.60
C ASP A 134 -3.21 -14.01 7.05
N LYS A 135 -2.98 -14.22 5.75
CA LYS A 135 -1.76 -13.82 5.03
C LYS A 135 -2.04 -12.93 3.83
N LEU A 136 -3.28 -12.49 3.64
CA LEU A 136 -3.69 -11.68 2.52
C LEU A 136 -4.10 -10.28 2.96
N VAL A 137 -3.57 -9.27 2.25
CA VAL A 137 -4.01 -7.88 2.32
C VAL A 137 -4.62 -7.51 0.98
N LEU A 138 -5.80 -6.88 1.01
CA LEU A 138 -6.41 -6.32 -0.18
C LEU A 138 -6.06 -4.84 -0.29
N ASP A 139 -5.35 -4.47 -1.36
CA ASP A 139 -5.14 -3.06 -1.70
C ASP A 139 -6.26 -2.59 -2.62
N LEU A 140 -7.01 -1.60 -2.14
CA LEU A 140 -8.14 -0.99 -2.80
C LEU A 140 -7.83 0.49 -3.03
N SER A 141 -7.23 0.77 -4.18
CA SER A 141 -7.08 2.13 -4.67
C SER A 141 -8.43 2.69 -5.13
N CYS A 142 -8.79 3.90 -4.68
CA CYS A 142 -10.09 4.50 -4.98
C CYS A 142 -9.99 5.96 -5.43
N LYS A 143 -10.99 6.41 -6.21
CA LYS A 143 -11.10 7.77 -6.73
C LYS A 143 -12.53 8.29 -6.65
N LYS A 144 -12.69 9.59 -6.44
CA LYS A 144 -14.00 10.24 -6.35
C LYS A 144 -14.64 10.44 -7.72
N PHE A 145 -15.93 10.16 -7.80
CA PHE A 145 -16.83 10.48 -8.91
C PHE A 145 -18.10 11.16 -8.36
N GLU A 146 -19.02 11.55 -9.24
CA GLU A 146 -20.24 12.30 -8.87
C GLU A 146 -21.08 11.61 -7.78
N ASP A 147 -21.13 10.27 -7.79
CA ASP A 147 -22.02 9.45 -6.95
C ASP A 147 -21.27 8.52 -5.99
N GLY A 148 -20.00 8.79 -5.70
CA GLY A 148 -19.22 8.08 -4.69
C GLY A 148 -17.76 7.82 -5.08
N TYR A 149 -17.12 6.92 -4.33
CA TYR A 149 -15.75 6.48 -4.58
C TYR A 149 -15.76 5.12 -5.27
N TYR A 150 -14.96 4.98 -6.32
CA TYR A 150 -14.86 3.75 -7.08
C TYR A 150 -13.46 3.17 -7.01
N ILE A 151 -13.38 1.85 -7.00
CA ILE A 151 -12.11 1.14 -7.09
C ILE A 151 -11.50 1.40 -8.46
N MET A 152 -10.21 1.71 -8.45
CA MET A 152 -9.42 2.04 -9.62
C MET A 152 -8.37 0.95 -9.87
N THR A 153 -8.19 0.56 -11.13
CA THR A 153 -7.21 -0.44 -11.56
C THR A 153 -6.19 0.15 -12.52
N ASP A 154 -5.19 -0.66 -12.89
CA ASP A 154 -4.21 -0.33 -13.92
C ASP A 154 -3.50 1.00 -13.63
N ARG A 155 -2.94 1.12 -12.41
CA ARG A 155 -2.29 2.34 -11.91
C ARG A 155 -3.21 3.56 -11.94
N TRP A 156 -4.44 3.32 -11.50
CA TRP A 156 -5.50 4.30 -11.34
C TRP A 156 -6.03 4.92 -12.65
N GLN A 157 -5.75 4.28 -13.78
CA GLN A 157 -6.18 4.75 -15.09
C GLN A 157 -7.60 4.27 -15.41
N ASN A 158 -8.01 3.11 -14.89
CA ASN A 158 -9.28 2.49 -15.21
C ASN A 158 -10.22 2.49 -14.00
N LYS A 159 -11.43 3.03 -14.20
CA LYS A 159 -12.53 2.98 -13.23
C LYS A 159 -13.21 1.61 -13.31
N THR A 160 -13.44 0.96 -12.18
CA THR A 160 -14.29 -0.23 -12.11
C THR A 160 -15.77 0.13 -11.85
N ASP A 161 -16.67 -0.83 -11.99
CA ASP A 161 -18.07 -0.69 -11.54
C ASP A 161 -18.24 -0.83 -10.02
N THR A 162 -17.16 -1.15 -9.30
CA THR A 162 -17.17 -1.44 -7.87
C THR A 162 -16.97 -0.17 -7.05
N LYS A 163 -17.95 0.17 -6.21
CA LYS A 163 -17.86 1.30 -5.27
C LYS A 163 -17.15 0.90 -3.98
N LEU A 164 -16.29 1.77 -3.47
CA LEU A 164 -15.78 1.64 -2.11
C LEU A 164 -16.91 2.00 -1.12
N THR A 165 -17.32 1.03 -0.32
CA THR A 165 -18.32 1.18 0.74
C THR A 165 -17.93 0.33 1.95
N ALA A 166 -18.50 0.62 3.13
CA ALA A 166 -18.28 -0.24 4.30
C ALA A 166 -18.82 -1.66 4.07
N GLU A 167 -19.96 -1.80 3.36
CA GLU A 167 -20.53 -3.11 2.99
C GLU A 167 -19.58 -3.92 2.10
N LEU A 168 -18.91 -3.30 1.12
CA LEU A 168 -17.89 -3.99 0.34
C LEU A 168 -16.75 -4.49 1.24
N LEU A 169 -16.29 -3.69 2.20
CA LEU A 169 -15.22 -4.10 3.12
C LEU A 169 -15.68 -5.27 4.02
N GLU A 170 -16.92 -5.25 4.49
CA GLU A 170 -17.52 -6.35 5.26
C GLU A 170 -17.54 -7.66 4.46
N ASP A 171 -17.97 -7.60 3.19
CA ASP A 171 -18.03 -8.74 2.28
C ASP A 171 -16.64 -9.32 1.97
N LEU A 172 -15.64 -8.45 1.83
CA LEU A 172 -14.26 -8.86 1.51
C LEU A 172 -13.47 -9.36 2.74
N SER A 173 -13.93 -9.06 3.96
CA SER A 173 -13.22 -9.36 5.22
C SER A 173 -13.05 -10.84 5.54
N ASP A 174 -13.83 -11.71 4.89
CA ASP A 174 -13.71 -13.17 5.06
C ASP A 174 -12.54 -13.74 4.23
N TYR A 175 -12.02 -12.96 3.27
CA TYR A 175 -10.98 -13.38 2.34
C TYR A 175 -9.59 -12.84 2.68
N CYS A 176 -9.48 -11.86 3.59
CA CYS A 176 -8.23 -11.17 3.92
C CYS A 176 -8.13 -10.81 5.41
N ASP A 177 -6.93 -10.45 5.84
CA ASP A 177 -6.64 -10.05 7.21
C ASP A 177 -6.68 -8.54 7.42
N GLU A 178 -6.35 -7.76 6.38
CA GLU A 178 -6.25 -6.30 6.44
C GLU A 178 -6.54 -5.68 5.07
N PHE A 179 -6.95 -4.41 5.07
CA PHE A 179 -7.08 -3.58 3.88
C PHE A 179 -6.01 -2.48 3.82
N LEU A 180 -5.50 -2.23 2.62
CA LEU A 180 -4.70 -1.06 2.29
C LEU A 180 -5.54 -0.18 1.36
N ILE A 181 -5.87 1.05 1.78
CA ILE A 181 -6.78 1.93 1.03
C ILE A 181 -6.02 3.14 0.53
N HIS A 182 -5.87 3.25 -0.80
CA HIS A 182 -5.20 4.37 -1.44
C HIS A 182 -6.23 5.39 -1.94
N ALA A 183 -6.20 6.61 -1.41
CA ALA A 183 -6.99 7.73 -1.93
C ALA A 183 -6.23 8.45 -3.05
N VAL A 184 -6.46 8.00 -4.29
CA VAL A 184 -5.66 8.38 -5.49
C VAL A 184 -5.61 9.88 -5.73
N ASP A 185 -6.71 10.59 -5.50
CA ASP A 185 -6.78 12.03 -5.79
C ASP A 185 -5.82 12.86 -4.92
N SER A 186 -5.47 12.35 -3.74
CA SER A 186 -4.55 12.97 -2.78
C SER A 186 -3.12 12.40 -2.83
N GLU A 187 -2.90 11.25 -3.47
CA GLU A 187 -1.61 10.57 -3.48
C GLU A 187 -0.52 11.39 -4.20
N GLY A 188 0.59 11.64 -3.50
CA GLY A 188 1.74 12.40 -4.02
C GLY A 188 1.50 13.91 -4.24
N LYS A 189 0.31 14.45 -3.95
CA LYS A 189 -0.04 15.86 -4.21
C LYS A 189 -0.05 16.76 -2.98
N ALA A 190 0.13 16.22 -1.78
CA ALA A 190 0.18 16.99 -0.52
C ALA A 190 -1.04 17.91 -0.26
N ASN A 191 -2.23 17.49 -0.71
CA ASN A 191 -3.47 18.25 -0.59
C ASN A 191 -4.33 17.86 0.64
N GLY A 192 -3.75 17.13 1.59
CA GLY A 192 -4.46 16.61 2.75
C GLY A 192 -5.24 15.31 2.46
N PRO A 193 -5.79 14.68 3.52
CA PRO A 193 -6.50 13.42 3.42
C PRO A 193 -7.87 13.55 2.74
N GLU A 194 -8.31 12.52 2.04
CA GLU A 194 -9.63 12.48 1.40
C GLU A 194 -10.72 12.17 2.42
N LYS A 195 -11.45 13.21 2.81
CA LYS A 195 -12.45 13.17 3.88
C LYS A 195 -13.53 12.11 3.65
N GLY A 196 -14.05 12.02 2.42
CA GLY A 196 -15.15 11.08 2.16
C GLY A 196 -14.72 9.62 2.20
N VAL A 197 -13.44 9.32 1.94
CA VAL A 197 -12.90 7.96 2.15
C VAL A 197 -12.85 7.65 3.64
N LEU A 198 -12.34 8.57 4.45
CA LEU A 198 -12.27 8.38 5.91
C LEU A 198 -13.66 8.20 6.55
N ASP A 199 -14.68 8.90 6.07
CA ASP A 199 -16.07 8.72 6.53
C ASP A 199 -16.58 7.31 6.27
N ILE A 200 -16.22 6.70 5.12
CA ILE A 200 -16.54 5.31 4.81
C ILE A 200 -15.78 4.37 5.76
N LEU A 201 -14.48 4.59 5.94
CA LEU A 201 -13.63 3.73 6.77
C LEU A 201 -14.02 3.78 8.25
N LYS A 202 -14.50 4.93 8.74
CA LYS A 202 -15.05 5.08 10.10
C LYS A 202 -16.23 4.12 10.35
N CYS A 203 -16.99 3.78 9.31
CA CYS A 203 -18.15 2.91 9.40
C CYS A 203 -17.82 1.41 9.33
N PHE A 204 -16.53 1.05 9.27
CA PHE A 204 -16.05 -0.32 9.17
C PHE A 204 -15.13 -0.66 10.36
N ASP A 205 -15.33 -1.83 10.98
CA ASP A 205 -14.61 -2.23 12.22
C ASP A 205 -14.25 -3.72 12.26
N LYS A 206 -14.45 -4.47 11.17
CA LYS A 206 -14.23 -5.92 11.15
C LYS A 206 -12.77 -6.31 10.96
N ARG A 207 -11.99 -5.52 10.22
CA ARG A 207 -10.56 -5.75 9.93
C ARG A 207 -9.75 -4.46 10.07
N PRO A 208 -8.44 -4.56 10.38
CA PRO A 208 -7.53 -3.43 10.27
C PRO A 208 -7.56 -2.80 8.87
N VAL A 209 -7.39 -1.48 8.84
CA VAL A 209 -7.28 -0.71 7.61
C VAL A 209 -6.09 0.23 7.73
N THR A 210 -5.20 0.20 6.75
CA THR A 210 -4.14 1.19 6.56
C THR A 210 -4.53 2.16 5.46
N TYR A 211 -4.61 3.44 5.77
CA TYR A 211 -4.89 4.51 4.81
C TYR A 211 -3.60 5.08 4.22
N ALA A 212 -3.58 5.21 2.90
CA ALA A 212 -2.49 5.76 2.12
C ALA A 212 -2.97 6.93 1.24
N GLY A 213 -2.18 8.01 1.22
CA GLY A 213 -2.36 9.14 0.29
C GLY A 213 -2.72 10.47 0.96
N GLY A 214 -2.05 11.54 0.53
CA GLY A 214 -2.40 12.92 0.91
C GLY A 214 -1.76 13.48 2.18
N ILE A 215 -1.13 12.66 3.01
CA ILE A 215 -0.50 13.11 4.26
C ILE A 215 0.74 13.95 3.96
N ALA A 216 0.72 15.23 4.33
CA ALA A 216 1.83 16.18 4.12
C ALA A 216 2.17 17.03 5.35
N SER A 217 1.45 16.84 6.45
CA SER A 217 1.65 17.54 7.72
C SER A 217 1.29 16.66 8.91
N TYR A 218 1.78 17.02 10.10
CA TYR A 218 1.33 16.40 11.35
C TYR A 218 -0.15 16.65 11.63
N ASP A 219 -0.71 17.76 11.15
CA ASP A 219 -2.13 18.06 11.32
C ASP A 219 -3.00 17.17 10.44
N ASP A 220 -2.53 16.75 9.25
CA ASP A 220 -3.19 15.72 8.45
C ASP A 220 -3.31 14.41 9.23
N ILE A 221 -2.22 13.98 9.90
CA ILE A 221 -2.20 12.76 10.73
C ILE A 221 -3.22 12.85 11.87
N LYS A 222 -3.25 13.98 12.59
CA LYS A 222 -4.25 14.21 13.65
C LYS A 222 -5.67 14.21 13.07
N SER A 223 -5.89 14.85 11.93
CA SER A 223 -7.20 14.90 11.29
C SER A 223 -7.71 13.52 10.87
N ILE A 224 -6.83 12.65 10.35
CA ILE A 224 -7.18 11.25 10.02
C ILE A 224 -7.60 10.52 11.28
N ARG A 225 -6.82 10.63 12.35
CA ARG A 225 -7.16 10.04 13.66
C ARG A 225 -8.54 10.50 14.12
N ASP A 226 -8.82 11.79 14.09
CA ASP A 226 -10.08 12.34 14.60
C ASP A 226 -11.27 11.92 13.74
N MET A 227 -11.11 11.91 12.41
CA MET A 227 -12.18 11.53 11.48
C MET A 227 -12.52 10.03 11.57
N ALA A 228 -11.49 9.19 11.65
CA ALA A 228 -11.63 7.73 11.70
C ALA A 228 -11.68 7.16 13.14
N ASP A 229 -11.92 8.00 14.15
CA ASP A 229 -11.97 7.63 15.58
C ASP A 229 -10.75 6.81 16.05
N GLY A 230 -9.58 7.09 15.47
CA GLY A 230 -8.31 6.41 15.75
C GLY A 230 -8.24 4.95 15.29
N ARG A 231 -9.22 4.46 14.51
CA ARG A 231 -9.34 3.06 14.07
C ARG A 231 -8.50 2.72 12.84
N VAL A 232 -8.20 3.72 12.03
CA VAL A 232 -7.43 3.57 10.79
C VAL A 232 -5.95 3.81 11.08
N ASP A 233 -5.10 2.89 10.60
CA ASP A 233 -3.65 3.04 10.57
C ASP A 233 -3.23 3.91 9.36
N ILE A 234 -2.01 4.45 9.36
CA ILE A 234 -1.56 5.33 8.28
C ILE A 234 -0.20 4.91 7.72
N THR A 235 0.00 5.18 6.43
CA THR A 235 1.32 5.18 5.79
C THR A 235 1.68 6.59 5.30
N VAL A 236 2.96 6.93 5.37
CA VAL A 236 3.50 8.22 4.90
C VAL A 236 4.71 7.93 4.02
N GLY A 237 4.58 8.22 2.72
CA GLY A 237 5.65 8.09 1.73
C GLY A 237 6.44 9.39 1.58
N SER A 238 6.24 10.11 0.48
CA SER A 238 7.05 11.26 0.06
C SER A 238 7.20 12.41 1.06
N ALA A 239 6.30 12.55 2.04
CA ALA A 239 6.40 13.59 3.07
C ALA A 239 7.38 13.23 4.21
N LEU A 240 7.83 11.97 4.29
CA LEU A 240 8.71 11.45 5.33
C LEU A 240 10.17 11.85 5.08
N ASP A 241 10.87 12.26 6.13
CA ASP A 241 12.26 12.71 6.14
C ASP A 241 13.25 11.68 5.56
N ILE A 242 13.06 10.39 5.84
CA ILE A 242 13.90 9.30 5.28
C ILE A 242 13.77 9.15 3.75
N TYR A 243 12.81 9.85 3.15
CA TYR A 243 12.60 9.98 1.70
C TYR A 243 12.77 11.43 1.21
N GLY A 244 13.45 12.29 1.98
CA GLY A 244 13.70 13.69 1.62
C GLY A 244 12.51 14.62 1.87
N GLY A 245 11.47 14.14 2.55
CA GLY A 245 10.35 14.94 3.03
C GLY A 245 10.68 15.77 4.27
N LYS A 246 9.65 16.40 4.85
CA LYS A 246 9.78 17.32 6.00
C LYS A 246 9.26 16.76 7.32
N LEU A 247 8.57 15.62 7.30
CA LEU A 247 7.99 15.01 8.48
C LEU A 247 8.99 14.02 9.07
N ASP A 248 9.35 14.27 10.31
CA ASP A 248 10.26 13.42 11.08
C ASP A 248 9.54 12.10 11.44
N MET A 249 10.16 10.98 11.11
CA MET A 249 9.59 9.66 11.37
C MET A 249 9.34 9.42 12.87
N ASP A 250 10.25 9.83 13.75
CA ASP A 250 10.12 9.59 15.19
C ASP A 250 8.97 10.41 15.80
N GLU A 251 8.76 11.64 15.33
CA GLU A 251 7.59 12.44 15.72
C GLU A 251 6.29 11.84 15.17
N ILE A 252 6.28 11.27 13.96
CA ILE A 252 5.11 10.52 13.45
C ILE A 252 4.80 9.32 14.34
N ILE A 253 5.80 8.52 14.70
CA ILE A 253 5.64 7.36 15.59
C ILE A 253 5.03 7.82 16.91
N LYS A 254 5.58 8.86 17.52
CA LYS A 254 5.07 9.43 18.78
C LYS A 254 3.65 9.97 18.67
N ILE A 255 3.31 10.63 17.55
CA ILE A 255 1.94 11.08 17.30
C ILE A 255 1.01 9.88 17.22
N CYS A 256 1.37 8.83 16.47
CA CYS A 256 0.59 7.61 16.29
C CYS A 256 0.38 6.81 17.59
N GLY A 257 1.31 6.90 18.54
CA GLY A 257 1.27 6.18 19.81
C GLY A 257 1.81 4.76 19.68
#